data_AF-B8C511-F1
#
_entry.id   AF-B8C511-F1
#
_cell.length_a   1.000
_cell.length_b   1.000
_cell.length_c   1.000
_cell.angle_alpha   90.00
_cell.angle_beta   90.00
_cell.angle_gamma   90.00
#
_symmetry.space_group_name_H-M   'P 1'
#
loop_
_entity.id
_entity.type
_entity.pdbx_description
1 polymer ?
#
loop_
_entity_poly.entity_id
_entity_poly.type
_entity_poly.pdbx_seq_one_letter_code
_entity_poly.pdbx_strand_id
1 'polypeptide(L)'
;MVDFAMKHNLHIKGHVLVWHVTSPPFLEDMTGEEVRECVRRHIFTTMAYFKGRIKMWDVVNESLASDGTLVENVFYRKMGENYIEECFRMAHEADPEAFLIYNDNKVEG
;
A
#
# COMPACT_ATOMS: atom_id res chain seq x y z
N MET A 1 -11.57 -11.15 11.61
CA MET A 1 -12.15 -11.04 10.25
C MET A 1 -11.51 -12.03 9.28
N VAL A 2 -10.18 -12.04 9.13
CA VAL A 2 -9.48 -12.99 8.23
C VAL A 2 -9.81 -14.45 8.54
N ASP A 3 -9.72 -14.87 9.80
CA ASP A 3 -10.00 -16.26 10.17
C ASP A 3 -11.45 -16.68 9.92
N PHE A 4 -12.38 -15.74 10.06
CA PHE A 4 -13.79 -15.96 9.72
C PHE A 4 -13.94 -16.17 8.21
N ALA A 5 -13.36 -15.28 7.39
CA ALA A 5 -13.42 -15.41 5.94
C ALA A 5 -12.79 -16.73 5.45
N MET A 6 -11.63 -17.12 6.02
CA MET A 6 -10.98 -18.40 5.74
C MET A 6 -11.88 -19.59 6.10
N LYS A 7 -12.51 -19.57 7.29
CA LYS A 7 -13.43 -20.63 7.74
C LYS A 7 -14.63 -20.79 6.81
N HIS A 8 -15.06 -19.70 6.16
CA HIS A 8 -16.22 -19.67 5.27
C HIS A 8 -15.86 -19.69 3.77
N ASN A 9 -14.61 -19.99 3.42
CA ASN A 9 -14.12 -20.02 2.03
C ASN A 9 -14.39 -18.72 1.25
N LEU A 10 -14.32 -17.58 1.93
CA LEU A 10 -14.47 -16.26 1.31
C LEU A 10 -13.12 -15.74 0.83
N HIS A 11 -13.12 -15.07 -0.31
CA HIS A 11 -11.94 -14.34 -0.79
C HIS A 11 -11.70 -13.10 0.07
N ILE A 12 -10.43 -12.79 0.32
CA ILE A 12 -10.01 -11.65 1.13
C ILE A 12 -9.13 -10.75 0.26
N LYS A 13 -9.53 -9.48 0.17
CA LYS A 13 -8.73 -8.40 -0.38
C LYS A 13 -8.15 -7.59 0.78
N GLY A 14 -6.83 -7.49 0.86
CA GLY A 14 -6.15 -6.61 1.79
C GLY A 14 -6.29 -5.16 1.32
N HIS A 15 -6.88 -4.32 2.15
CA HIS A 15 -7.08 -2.89 1.89
C HIS A 15 -6.68 -2.13 3.16
N VAL A 16 -5.65 -1.29 3.14
CA VAL A 16 -4.65 -0.96 2.10
C VAL A 16 -3.28 -0.88 2.79
N LEU A 17 -2.19 -1.09 2.07
CA LEU A 17 -0.82 -0.95 2.62
C LEU A 17 -0.37 0.52 2.74
N VAL A 18 -0.57 1.34 1.70
CA VAL A 18 -0.13 2.74 1.68
C VAL A 18 -1.27 3.65 1.26
N TRP A 19 -1.70 4.53 2.18
CA TRP A 19 -2.73 5.53 1.91
C TRP A 19 -2.51 6.77 2.75
N HIS A 20 -2.58 7.94 2.11
CA HIS A 20 -2.29 9.22 2.72
C HIS A 20 -3.37 9.68 3.71
N VAL A 21 -4.61 9.19 3.58
CA VAL A 21 -5.73 9.57 4.46
C VAL A 21 -5.56 9.03 5.88
N THR A 22 -5.00 7.82 6.02
CA THR A 22 -4.82 7.15 7.31
C THR A 22 -3.34 7.08 7.73
N SER A 23 -2.46 7.84 7.08
CA SER A 23 -1.04 7.83 7.40
C SER A 23 -0.79 8.47 8.77
N PRO A 24 0.05 7.89 9.64
CA PRO A 24 0.34 8.46 10.95
C PRO A 24 0.97 9.87 10.85
N PRO A 25 0.56 10.84 11.69
CA PRO A 25 1.07 12.21 11.63
C PRO A 25 2.60 12.34 11.81
N PHE A 26 3.22 11.42 12.55
CA PHE A 26 4.66 11.46 12.83
C PHE A 26 5.54 11.31 11.57
N LEU A 27 4.97 10.83 10.45
CA LEU A 27 5.71 10.72 9.19
C LEU A 27 6.11 12.09 8.62
N GLU A 28 5.40 13.16 8.99
CA GLU A 28 5.72 14.52 8.55
C GLU A 28 7.04 15.03 9.15
N ASP A 29 7.39 14.58 10.36
CA ASP A 29 8.61 14.98 11.06
C ASP A 29 9.85 14.15 10.65
N MET A 30 9.63 13.05 9.92
CA MET A 30 10.69 12.14 9.47
C MET A 30 11.38 12.62 8.19
N THR A 31 12.63 12.23 8.01
CA THR A 31 13.36 12.34 6.74
C THR A 31 12.79 11.40 5.68
N GLY A 32 13.13 11.63 4.42
CA GLY A 32 12.70 10.76 3.32
C GLY A 32 13.16 9.31 3.48
N GLU A 33 14.38 9.10 4.00
CA GLU A 33 14.93 7.76 4.26
C GLU A 33 14.19 7.06 5.40
N GLU A 34 13.87 7.76 6.49
CA GLU A 34 13.10 7.21 7.61
C GLU A 34 11.66 6.84 7.20
N VAL A 35 11.01 7.67 6.38
CA VAL A 35 9.68 7.34 5.82
C VAL A 35 9.76 6.12 4.92
N ARG A 36 10.75 6.05 4.02
CA ARG A 36 10.96 4.89 3.13
C ARG A 36 11.16 3.61 3.94
N GLU A 37 11.98 3.62 4.98
CA GLU A 37 12.20 2.45 5.83
C GLU A 37 10.95 2.09 6.64
N CYS A 38 10.18 3.07 7.13
CA CYS A 38 8.91 2.82 7.79
C CYS A 38 7.90 2.13 6.85
N VAL A 39 7.76 2.63 5.62
CA VAL A 39 6.89 2.03 4.60
C VAL A 39 7.34 0.62 4.25
N ARG A 40 8.65 0.42 4.00
CA ARG A 40 9.22 -0.90 3.73
C ARG A 40 8.88 -1.87 4.85
N ARG A 41 9.22 -1.51 6.10
CA ARG A 41 8.93 -2.35 7.27
C ARG A 41 7.45 -2.65 7.41
N HIS A 42 6.58 -1.67 7.18
CA HIS A 42 5.13 -1.87 7.24
C HIS A 42 4.64 -2.88 6.19
N ILE A 43 5.03 -2.72 4.93
CA ILE A 43 4.67 -3.63 3.83
C ILE A 43 5.14 -5.06 4.13
N PHE A 44 6.43 -5.22 4.43
CA PHE A 44 7.02 -6.55 4.67
C PHE A 44 6.39 -7.23 5.88
N THR A 45 6.22 -6.51 6.99
CA THR A 45 5.64 -7.08 8.21
C THR A 45 4.19 -7.51 8.00
N THR A 46 3.39 -6.65 7.37
CA THR A 46 1.96 -6.90 7.15
C THR A 46 1.73 -8.06 6.18
N MET A 47 2.41 -8.04 5.02
CA MET A 47 2.27 -9.09 4.02
C MET A 47 2.83 -10.42 4.50
N ALA A 48 3.98 -10.43 5.19
CA ALA A 48 4.53 -11.66 5.77
C ALA A 48 3.57 -12.27 6.79
N TYR A 49 2.93 -11.45 7.64
CA TYR A 49 1.95 -11.93 8.62
C TYR A 49 0.75 -12.60 7.95
N PHE A 50 0.25 -12.07 6.83
CA PHE A 50 -0.93 -12.58 6.13
C PHE A 50 -0.64 -13.51 4.95
N LYS A 51 0.63 -13.85 4.72
CA LYS A 51 1.07 -14.69 3.59
C LYS A 51 0.25 -15.98 3.48
N GLY A 52 -0.20 -16.28 2.27
CA GLY A 52 -1.04 -17.44 1.95
C GLY A 52 -2.52 -17.31 2.36
N ARG A 53 -2.90 -16.32 3.20
CA ARG A 53 -4.29 -16.06 3.60
C ARG A 53 -4.92 -14.92 2.81
N ILE A 54 -4.15 -13.87 2.53
CA ILE A 54 -4.57 -12.75 1.67
C ILE A 54 -3.76 -12.81 0.39
N LYS A 55 -4.45 -12.97 -0.75
CA LYS A 55 -3.83 -13.12 -2.07
C LYS A 55 -3.96 -11.89 -2.95
N MET A 56 -4.74 -10.89 -2.54
CA MET A 56 -4.95 -9.65 -3.29
C MET A 56 -4.73 -8.46 -2.36
N TRP A 57 -3.98 -7.46 -2.79
CA TRP A 57 -3.63 -6.31 -1.97
C TRP A 57 -3.79 -5.00 -2.74
N ASP A 58 -4.51 -4.06 -2.16
CA ASP A 58 -4.35 -2.65 -2.52
C ASP A 58 -3.02 -2.17 -1.93
N VAL A 59 -2.03 -1.98 -2.78
CA VAL A 59 -0.68 -1.58 -2.36
C VAL A 59 -0.66 -0.08 -2.08
N VAL A 60 -1.14 0.72 -3.03
CA VAL A 60 -1.28 2.16 -2.90
C VAL A 60 -2.70 2.55 -3.24
N ASN A 61 -3.31 3.40 -2.42
CA ASN A 61 -4.66 3.91 -2.64
C ASN A 61 -4.67 5.42 -2.90
N GLU A 62 -5.53 5.84 -3.84
CA GLU A 62 -5.92 7.23 -4.12
C GLU A 62 -4.74 8.20 -4.19
N SER A 63 -3.85 7.97 -5.14
CA SER A 63 -2.62 8.77 -5.29
C SER A 63 -2.57 9.53 -6.62
N LEU A 64 -3.60 9.44 -7.45
CA LEU A 64 -3.72 10.15 -8.71
C LEU A 64 -4.83 11.20 -8.64
N ALA A 65 -4.58 12.33 -9.31
CA ALA A 65 -5.59 13.32 -9.62
C ALA A 65 -6.41 12.88 -10.83
N SER A 66 -7.51 13.58 -11.11
CA SER A 66 -8.41 13.25 -12.23
C SER A 66 -7.74 13.35 -13.61
N ASP A 67 -6.63 14.09 -13.73
CA ASP A 67 -5.84 14.23 -14.95
C ASP A 67 -4.70 13.19 -15.05
N GLY A 68 -4.61 12.25 -14.11
CA GLY A 68 -3.57 11.24 -14.04
C GLY A 68 -2.24 11.72 -13.48
N THR A 69 -2.15 12.96 -12.98
CA THR A 69 -0.97 13.43 -12.24
C THR A 69 -0.97 12.91 -10.79
N LEU A 70 0.20 12.90 -10.14
CA LEU A 70 0.30 12.48 -8.74
C LEU A 70 -0.28 13.55 -7.81
N VAL A 71 -1.07 13.11 -6.83
CA VAL A 71 -1.55 13.97 -5.75
C VAL A 71 -0.43 14.19 -4.74
N GLU A 72 -0.16 15.46 -4.41
CA GLU A 72 0.81 15.79 -3.37
C GLU A 72 0.35 15.24 -2.00
N ASN A 73 1.20 14.40 -1.40
CA ASN A 73 0.96 13.77 -0.11
C ASN A 73 2.30 13.50 0.61
N VAL A 74 2.25 13.03 1.86
CA VAL A 74 3.46 12.79 2.67
C VAL A 74 4.44 11.84 1.99
N PHE A 75 3.95 10.77 1.35
CA PHE A 75 4.80 9.80 0.66
C PHE A 75 5.43 10.41 -0.59
N TYR A 76 4.65 11.14 -1.41
CA TYR A 76 5.20 11.85 -2.56
C TYR A 76 6.27 12.87 -2.16
N ARG A 77 6.00 13.72 -1.15
CA ARG A 77 6.95 14.73 -0.68
C ARG A 77 8.22 14.13 -0.09
N LYS A 78 8.12 13.00 0.62
CA LYS A 78 9.24 12.41 1.37
C LYS A 78 10.02 11.37 0.54
N MET A 79 9.35 10.56 -0.26
CA MET A 79 9.94 9.46 -1.03
C MET A 79 10.13 9.79 -2.53
N GLY A 80 9.49 10.86 -3.02
CA GLY A 80 9.57 11.31 -4.41
C GLY A 80 8.52 10.68 -5.32
N GLU A 81 8.55 11.04 -6.61
CA GLU A 81 7.55 10.64 -7.61
C GLU A 81 7.43 9.14 -7.85
N ASN A 82 8.53 8.40 -7.67
CA ASN A 82 8.57 6.96 -7.91
C ASN A 82 8.10 6.12 -6.70
N TYR A 83 7.56 6.75 -5.64
CA TYR A 83 7.18 6.02 -4.43
C TYR A 83 6.14 4.93 -4.68
N ILE A 84 5.24 5.12 -5.65
CA ILE A 84 4.24 4.11 -6.02
C ILE A 84 4.95 2.86 -6.55
N GLU A 85 5.80 3.01 -7.57
CA GLU A 85 6.61 1.91 -8.11
C GLU A 85 7.43 1.22 -7.00
N GLU A 86 8.05 2.02 -6.14
CA GLU A 86 8.84 1.51 -5.02
C GLU A 86 8.01 0.65 -4.05
N CYS A 87 6.78 1.09 -3.71
CA CYS A 87 5.86 0.32 -2.87
C CYS A 87 5.43 -1.00 -3.54
N PHE A 88 5.15 -0.99 -4.84
CA PHE A 88 4.80 -2.20 -5.59
C PHE A 88 5.97 -3.20 -5.65
N ARG A 89 7.19 -2.71 -5.85
CA ARG A 89 8.38 -3.55 -5.82
C ARG A 89 8.57 -4.17 -4.43
N MET A 90 8.41 -3.40 -3.35
CA MET A 90 8.46 -3.92 -1.98
C MET A 90 7.37 -4.96 -1.70
N ALA A 91 6.15 -4.73 -2.19
CA ALA A 91 5.04 -5.67 -2.03
C ALA A 91 5.29 -6.98 -2.80
N HIS A 92 5.81 -6.88 -4.02
CA HIS A 92 6.19 -8.04 -4.82
C HIS A 92 7.36 -8.82 -4.19
N GLU A 93 8.36 -8.12 -3.63
CA GLU A 93 9.44 -8.75 -2.86
C GLU A 93 8.89 -9.52 -1.62
N ALA A 94 7.88 -8.97 -0.95
CA ALA A 94 7.29 -9.59 0.25
C ALA A 94 6.44 -10.83 -0.08
N ASP A 95 5.63 -10.77 -1.13
CA ASP A 95 4.86 -11.92 -1.63
C ASP A 95 4.72 -11.90 -3.17
N PRO A 96 5.60 -12.61 -3.90
CA PRO A 96 5.57 -12.62 -5.37
C PRO A 96 4.29 -13.20 -5.98
N GLU A 97 3.56 -14.02 -5.22
CA GLU A 97 2.33 -14.68 -5.66
C GLU A 97 1.08 -13.84 -5.41
N ALA A 98 1.21 -12.70 -4.71
CA ALA A 98 0.09 -11.80 -4.45
C ALA A 98 -0.30 -11.00 -5.69
N PHE A 99 -1.60 -10.86 -5.92
CA PHE A 99 -2.14 -9.95 -6.91
C PHE A 99 -2.14 -8.52 -6.35
N LEU A 100 -1.29 -7.67 -6.93
CA LEU A 100 -1.04 -6.31 -6.43
C LEU A 100 -1.88 -5.31 -7.23
N ILE A 101 -2.61 -4.46 -6.51
CA ILE A 101 -3.61 -3.54 -7.06
C ILE A 101 -3.26 -2.11 -6.69
N TYR A 102 -3.37 -1.23 -7.68
CA TYR A 102 -3.48 0.20 -7.46
C TYR A 102 -4.98 0.52 -7.40
N ASN A 103 -5.45 1.11 -6.30
CA ASN A 103 -6.88 1.38 -6.10
C ASN A 103 -7.12 2.89 -6.04
N ASP A 104 -8.04 3.39 -6.85
CA ASP A 104 -8.38 4.81 -6.87
C ASP A 104 -9.82 4.98 -7.38
N ASN A 105 -10.60 5.86 -6.73
CA ASN A 105 -12.00 6.12 -7.04
C ASN A 105 -12.21 7.32 -7.98
N LYS A 106 -11.16 8.09 -8.28
CA LYS A 106 -11.23 9.28 -9.16
C LYS A 106 -10.95 8.98 -10.63
N VAL A 107 -10.53 7.76 -10.93
CA VAL A 107 -10.29 7.24 -12.29
C VAL A 107 -11.45 6.38 -12.81
N GLU A 108 -12.54 6.26 -12.06
CA GLU A 108 -13.80 5.70 -12.56
C GLU A 108 -14.51 6.76 -13.42
N GLY A 109 -14.27 6.70 -14.73
CA GLY A 109 -15.04 7.38 -15.77
C GLY A 109 -15.98 6.43 -16.51
#